data_AF-A0A2S4RR90-F1
#
_entry.id   AF-A0A2S4RR90-F1
#
_cell.length_a   1.000
_cell.length_b   1.000
_cell.length_c   1.000
_cell.angle_alpha   90.00
_cell.angle_beta   90.00
_cell.angle_gamma   90.00
#
_symmetry.space_group_name_H-M   'P 1'
#
loop_
_entity.id
_entity.type
_entity.pdbx_description
1 polymer ?
#
loop_
_entity_poly.entity_id
_entity_poly.type
_entity_poly.pdbx_seq_one_letter_code
_entity_poly.pdbx_strand_id
1 'polypeptide(L)'
;MSGDYHPGRDASPPVNIFGIPALAWLIFAIWFKWPSTNMFLFCIGLILFYAVLAHFGFTVTVLSQRIFHLLRGRRLTGRPWWYRKFFE
;
A
#
# COMPACT_ATOMS: atom_id res chain seq x y z
N MET A 1 21.27 -19.36 -8.27
CA MET A 1 21.61 -18.04 -7.70
C MET A 1 20.73 -17.81 -6.47
N SER A 2 20.95 -18.58 -5.40
CA SER A 2 20.01 -18.71 -4.28
C SER A 2 20.78 -18.85 -2.97
N GLY A 3 21.59 -17.84 -2.63
CA GLY A 3 22.47 -17.90 -1.46
C GLY A 3 22.80 -16.56 -0.82
N ASP A 4 22.88 -15.48 -1.60
CA ASP A 4 23.39 -14.18 -1.10
C ASP A 4 22.30 -13.11 -0.93
N TYR A 5 21.07 -13.51 -0.64
CA TYR A 5 20.00 -12.56 -0.39
C TYR A 5 20.03 -12.14 1.09
N HIS A 6 20.56 -10.95 1.37
CA HIS A 6 20.52 -10.36 2.70
C HIS A 6 19.20 -9.59 2.88
N PRO A 7 18.34 -9.95 3.85
CA PRO A 7 17.07 -9.26 4.09
C PRO A 7 17.20 -7.77 4.41
N GLY A 8 18.39 -7.31 4.81
CA GLY A 8 18.69 -5.91 5.08
C GLY A 8 19.01 -5.06 3.83
N ARG A 9 19.06 -5.66 2.63
CA ARG A 9 19.20 -4.93 1.35
C ARG A 9 17.86 -4.49 0.76
N ASP A 10 16.75 -5.01 1.28
CA ASP A 10 15.43 -4.59 0.87
C ASP A 10 15.10 -3.22 1.45
N ALA A 11 14.48 -2.36 0.64
CA ALA A 11 13.78 -1.21 1.20
C ALA A 11 12.79 -1.76 2.23
N SER A 12 12.91 -1.30 3.48
CA SER A 12 12.20 -1.83 4.65
C SER A 12 10.80 -2.35 4.28
N PRO A 13 10.50 -3.64 4.51
CA PRO A 13 9.18 -4.18 4.24
C PRO A 13 8.10 -3.28 4.86
N PRO A 14 6.98 -3.05 4.17
CA PRO A 14 5.92 -2.21 4.72
C PRO A 14 5.52 -2.73 6.10
N VAL A 15 5.40 -1.83 7.08
CA VAL A 15 5.08 -2.19 8.46
C VAL A 15 3.67 -2.76 8.50
N ASN A 16 3.58 -4.07 8.68
CA ASN A 16 2.33 -4.82 8.75
C ASN A 16 2.20 -5.45 10.14
N ILE A 17 1.04 -5.28 10.77
CA ILE A 17 0.68 -5.87 12.05
C ILE A 17 -0.40 -6.92 11.75
N PHE A 18 -0.12 -8.20 12.02
CA PHE A 18 -0.97 -9.34 11.65
C PHE A 18 -1.36 -9.39 10.16
N GLY A 19 -0.45 -8.97 9.27
CA GLY A 19 -0.72 -8.91 7.82
C GLY A 19 -1.56 -7.71 7.38
N ILE A 20 -2.02 -6.87 8.32
CA ILE A 20 -2.76 -5.64 8.05
C ILE A 20 -1.76 -4.47 8.09
N PRO A 21 -1.78 -3.53 7.13
CA PRO A 21 -0.89 -2.38 7.16
C PRO A 21 -1.09 -1.57 8.45
N ALA A 22 0.00 -1.18 9.11
CA ALA A 22 -0.03 -0.47 10.39
C ALA A 22 -0.91 0.79 10.35
N LEU A 23 -0.95 1.49 9.21
CA LEU A 23 -1.78 2.68 9.01
C LEU A 23 -3.29 2.40 9.12
N ALA A 24 -3.77 1.20 8.80
CA ALA A 24 -5.19 0.87 8.92
C ALA A 24 -5.65 0.82 10.39
N TRP A 25 -4.73 0.61 11.33
CA TRP A 25 -5.05 0.64 12.75
C TRP A 25 -5.36 2.05 13.27
N LEU A 26 -4.97 3.11 12.52
CA LEU A 26 -5.32 4.50 12.86
C LEU A 26 -6.84 4.76 12.81
N ILE A 27 -7.62 3.89 12.17
CA ILE A 27 -9.09 3.97 12.15
C ILE A 27 -9.67 3.87 13.57
N PHE A 28 -9.02 3.14 14.49
CA PHE A 28 -9.42 3.12 15.89
C PHE A 28 -9.15 4.43 16.63
N ALA A 29 -8.22 5.27 16.15
CA ALA A 29 -8.03 6.59 16.73
C ALA A 29 -9.25 7.51 16.53
N ILE A 30 -10.00 7.30 15.43
CA ILE A 30 -11.26 8.03 15.17
C ILE A 30 -12.33 7.64 16.20
N TRP A 31 -12.35 6.38 16.64
CA TRP A 31 -13.29 5.91 17.66
C TRP A 31 -13.11 6.62 19.01
N PHE A 32 -11.88 6.99 19.38
CA PHE A 32 -11.61 7.72 20.63
C PHE A 32 -12.32 9.08 20.71
N LYS A 33 -12.57 9.72 19.56
CA LYS A 33 -13.28 11.00 19.51
C LYS A 33 -14.76 10.83 19.84
N TRP A 34 -15.43 9.87 19.21
CA TRP A 34 -16.87 9.62 19.33
C TRP A 34 -17.13 8.16 19.73
N PRO A 35 -17.07 7.84 21.04
CA PRO A 35 -17.26 6.48 21.53
C PRO A 35 -18.75 6.11 21.45
N SER A 36 -19.14 5.49 20.33
CA SER A 36 -20.46 4.92 20.10
C SER A 36 -20.32 3.46 19.67
N THR A 37 -21.25 2.60 20.07
CA THR A 37 -21.30 1.19 19.67
C THR A 37 -21.39 1.04 18.14
N ASN A 38 -22.14 1.93 17.48
CA ASN A 38 -22.24 1.95 16.02
C ASN A 38 -20.88 2.28 15.37
N MET A 39 -20.14 3.21 15.96
CA MET A 39 -18.81 3.59 15.48
C MET A 39 -17.79 2.47 15.68
N PHE A 40 -17.89 1.73 16.79
CA PHE A 40 -17.04 0.57 17.04
C PHE A 40 -17.26 -0.54 15.99
N LEU A 41 -18.52 -0.89 15.71
CA LEU A 41 -18.86 -1.86 14.68
C LEU A 41 -18.39 -1.41 13.29
N PHE A 42 -18.52 -0.12 12.98
CA PHE A 42 -18.02 0.45 11.74
C PHE A 42 -16.49 0.32 11.63
N CYS A 43 -15.73 0.67 12.66
CA CYS A 43 -14.27 0.53 12.70
C CYS A 43 -13.84 -0.94 12.51
N ILE A 44 -14.50 -1.89 13.18
CA ILE A 44 -14.23 -3.33 13.02
C ILE A 44 -14.49 -3.77 11.58
N GLY A 45 -15.64 -3.41 11.01
CA GLY A 45 -15.99 -3.76 9.63
C GLY A 45 -14.96 -3.22 8.63
N LEU A 46 -14.48 -2.00 8.86
CA LEU A 46 -13.50 -1.34 8.01
C LEU A 46 -12.12 -2.01 8.10
N ILE A 47 -11.73 -2.49 9.29
CA ILE A 47 -10.49 -3.27 9.47
C ILE A 47 -10.60 -4.66 8.85
N LEU A 48 -11.73 -5.34 9.03
CA LEU A 48 -12.00 -6.62 8.35
C LEU A 48 -11.92 -6.48 6.84
N PHE A 49 -12.48 -5.40 6.28
CA PHE A 49 -12.38 -5.10 4.86
C PHE A 49 -10.92 -4.94 4.40
N TYR A 50 -10.10 -4.22 5.17
CA TYR A 50 -8.66 -4.12 4.90
C TYR A 50 -7.92 -5.45 5.05
N ALA A 51 -8.29 -6.28 6.01
CA ALA A 51 -7.69 -7.61 6.20
C ALA A 51 -7.99 -8.54 5.02
N VAL A 52 -9.23 -8.51 4.50
CA VAL A 52 -9.62 -9.26 3.31
C VAL A 52 -8.84 -8.77 2.08
N LEU A 53 -8.74 -7.46 1.88
CA LEU A 53 -7.92 -6.88 0.80
C LEU A 53 -6.45 -7.30 0.89
N ALA A 54 -5.88 -7.29 2.09
CA ALA A 54 -4.50 -7.70 2.33
C ALA A 54 -4.30 -9.20 2.07
N HIS A 55 -5.27 -10.06 2.42
CA HIS A 55 -5.22 -11.50 2.11
C HIS A 55 -5.16 -11.77 0.60
N PHE A 56 -5.84 -10.94 -0.22
CA PHE A 56 -5.76 -11.04 -1.68
C PHE A 56 -4.50 -10.38 -2.27
N GLY A 57 -3.63 -9.76 -1.45
CA GLY A 57 -2.47 -8.99 -1.92
C GLY A 57 -2.82 -7.64 -2.56
N PHE A 58 -4.09 -7.22 -2.52
CA PHE A 58 -4.54 -5.91 -2.99
C PHE A 58 -4.34 -4.87 -1.88
N THR A 59 -3.10 -4.44 -1.69
CA THR A 59 -2.82 -3.27 -0.83
C THR A 59 -3.39 -2.00 -1.47
N VAL A 60 -3.73 -0.99 -0.64
CA VAL A 60 -4.24 0.32 -1.12
C VAL A 60 -3.31 0.94 -2.16
N THR A 61 -2.00 0.75 -1.98
CA THR A 61 -0.97 1.23 -2.90
C THR A 61 -1.03 0.50 -4.24
N VAL A 62 -1.25 -0.81 -4.26
CA VAL A 62 -1.42 -1.57 -5.51
C VAL A 62 -2.71 -1.15 -6.22
N LEU A 63 -3.79 -0.96 -5.46
CA LEU A 63 -5.08 -0.53 -6.03
C LEU A 63 -4.97 0.89 -6.61
N SER A 64 -4.35 1.81 -5.88
CA SER A 64 -4.13 3.18 -6.33
C SER A 64 -3.17 3.23 -7.52
N GLN A 65 -2.07 2.47 -7.52
CA GLN A 65 -1.18 2.33 -8.66
C GLN A 65 -1.91 1.81 -9.90
N ARG A 66 -2.79 0.82 -9.74
CA ARG A 66 -3.61 0.29 -10.85
C ARG A 66 -4.59 1.35 -11.36
N ILE A 67 -5.22 2.11 -10.47
CA ILE A 67 -6.10 3.24 -10.84
C ILE A 67 -5.31 4.33 -11.57
N PHE A 68 -4.18 4.77 -11.04
CA PHE A 68 -3.31 5.75 -11.70
C PHE A 68 -2.78 5.24 -13.04
N HIS A 69 -2.48 3.95 -13.16
CA HIS A 69 -2.09 3.34 -14.43
C HIS A 69 -3.23 3.36 -15.45
N LEU A 70 -4.45 3.02 -15.03
CA LEU A 70 -5.64 3.11 -15.88
C LEU A 70 -5.91 4.54 -16.33
N LEU A 71 -5.83 5.52 -15.42
CA LEU A 71 -6.04 6.94 -15.70
C LEU A 71 -4.94 7.54 -16.60
N ARG A 72 -3.68 7.13 -16.41
CA ARG A 72 -2.54 7.57 -17.24
C ARG A 72 -2.61 7.03 -18.67
N GLY A 73 -3.34 5.94 -18.89
CA GLY A 73 -3.44 5.26 -20.18
C GLY A 73 -2.15 4.55 -20.59
N ARG A 74 -2.14 3.98 -21.81
CA ARG A 74 -1.04 3.13 -22.31
C ARG A 74 0.19 3.88 -22.84
N ARG A 75 0.18 5.21 -22.88
CA ARG A 75 1.30 5.98 -23.46
C ARG A 75 2.38 6.25 -22.42
N LEU A 76 3.39 5.40 -22.39
CA LEU A 76 4.67 5.69 -21.75
C LEU A 76 5.56 6.45 -22.75
N THR A 77 5.44 7.77 -22.80
CA THR A 77 6.39 8.63 -23.53
C THR A 77 7.65 8.84 -22.68
N GLY A 78 8.41 7.77 -22.47
CA GLY A 78 9.72 7.82 -21.83
C GLY A 78 10.80 7.72 -22.89
N ARG A 79 11.78 8.65 -22.89
CA ARG A 79 13.07 8.39 -23.53
C ARG A 79 13.69 7.16 -22.82
N PRO A 80 14.29 6.19 -23.53
CA PRO A 80 14.97 5.05 -22.92
C PRO A 80 15.98 5.53 -21.88
N TRP A 81 16.24 4.76 -20.82
CA TRP A 81 17.14 5.18 -19.74
C TRP A 81 18.58 5.48 -20.21
N TRP A 82 19.00 4.94 -21.36
CA TRP A 82 20.30 5.25 -21.97
C TRP A 82 20.34 6.66 -22.58
N TYR A 83 19.19 7.25 -22.92
CA TYR A 83 19.10 8.52 -23.64
C TYR A 83 18.99 9.65 -22.63
N ARG A 84 20.09 9.91 -21.93
CA ARG A 84 20.33 11.12 -21.15
C ARG A 84 21.33 11.96 -21.92
N LYS A 85 20.93 13.12 -22.44
CA LYS A 85 21.90 14.08 -23.00
C LYS A 85 22.61 14.72 -21.82
N PHE A 86 23.85 14.31 -21.56
CA PHE A 86 24.66 14.81 -20.46
C PHE A 86 25.48 16.07 -20.82
N PHE A 87 25.46 16.50 -22.08
CA PHE A 87 26.22 17.66 -22.54
C PHE A 87 25.36 18.51 -23.49
N GLU A 88 25.36 19.82 -23.25
CA GLU A 88 25.14 20.90 -24.23
C GLU A 88 26.49 21.54 -24.55
#